data_AF-A0A3M6UL31-F1
#
_entry.id   AF-A0A3M6UL31-F1
#
_cell.length_a   1.000
_cell.length_b   1.000
_cell.length_c   1.000
_cell.angle_alpha   90.00
_cell.angle_beta   90.00
_cell.angle_gamma   90.00
#
_symmetry.space_group_name_H-M   'P 1'
#
loop_
_entity.id
_entity.type
_entity.pdbx_description
1 polymer ?
#
loop_
_entity_poly.entity_id
_entity_poly.type
_entity_poly.pdbx_seq_one_letter_code
_entity_poly.pdbx_strand_id
1 'polypeptide(L)'
;MARINLKVANGFETRLISVDFNFHEPQVRVVIYKDSQQVTSLKFNATGTDNLNWFSHENLIYSPWSDLKMFPSVNFGLLGPIVSDRFFEITGPYTGCESDIGWLVVTSHPVCPWDRRSPWPSIQYSKQRVASRMENYGNVGIADVLAVFVR
;
A
#
# COMPACT_ATOMS: atom_id res chain seq x y z
N MET A 1 7.36 -5.16 22.24
CA MET A 1 6.03 -5.78 22.01
C MET A 1 5.22 -4.78 21.20
N ALA A 2 5.06 -5.00 19.89
CA ALA A 2 4.37 -4.04 19.03
C ALA A 2 3.02 -4.65 18.60
N ARG A 3 1.92 -4.09 19.11
CA ARG A 3 0.56 -4.48 18.72
C ARG A 3 0.11 -3.59 17.58
N ILE A 4 -0.27 -4.18 16.45
CA ILE A 4 -1.00 -3.48 15.39
C ILE A 4 -2.49 -3.58 15.70
N ASN A 5 -3.18 -2.43 15.75
CA ASN A 5 -4.64 -2.37 15.70
C ASN A 5 -5.03 -1.80 14.34
N LEU A 6 -5.19 -2.64 13.33
CA LEU A 6 -5.76 -2.22 12.05
C LEU A 6 -7.29 -2.27 12.16
N LYS A 7 -7.94 -1.11 12.09
CA LYS A 7 -9.40 -1.02 11.91
C LYS A 7 -9.69 -1.12 10.43
N VAL A 8 -10.21 -2.27 9.98
CA VAL A 8 -10.83 -2.41 8.67
C VAL A 8 -12.34 -2.22 8.87
N ALA A 9 -12.89 -1.14 8.33
CA ALA A 9 -14.33 -0.87 8.39
C ALA A 9 -14.98 -1.36 7.10
N ASN A 10 -15.65 -2.52 7.15
CA ASN A 10 -16.57 -2.95 6.11
C ASN A 10 -17.96 -3.11 6.72
N GLY A 11 -18.87 -2.21 6.33
CA GLY A 11 -20.32 -2.42 6.40
C GLY A 11 -20.95 -2.50 7.80
N PHE A 12 -20.63 -3.51 8.61
CA PHE A 12 -21.33 -3.76 9.88
C PHE A 12 -20.50 -4.49 10.97
N GLU A 13 -19.20 -4.76 10.79
CA GLU A 13 -18.37 -5.31 11.87
C GLU A 13 -16.97 -4.70 11.89
N THR A 14 -16.60 -4.04 12.99
CA THR A 14 -15.20 -3.75 13.32
C THR A 14 -14.54 -5.01 13.84
N ARG A 15 -13.72 -5.68 13.04
CA ARG A 15 -12.79 -6.72 13.53
C ARG A 15 -11.45 -6.10 13.86
N LEU A 16 -11.05 -6.15 15.13
CA LEU A 16 -9.69 -5.86 15.56
C LEU A 16 -8.80 -7.04 15.14
N ILE A 17 -7.90 -6.83 14.18
CA ILE A 17 -6.87 -7.81 13.84
C ILE A 17 -5.62 -7.46 14.65
N SER A 18 -5.34 -8.23 15.70
CA SER A 18 -4.06 -8.20 16.41
C SER A 18 -3.08 -9.12 15.69
N VAL A 19 -1.98 -8.57 15.16
CA VAL A 19 -0.91 -9.34 14.53
C VAL A 19 0.27 -9.41 15.51
N ASP A 20 0.62 -10.62 15.97
CA ASP A 20 1.81 -10.89 16.78
C ASP A 20 2.99 -11.28 15.87
N PHE A 21 4.12 -10.58 16.01
CA PHE A 21 5.35 -10.79 15.21
C PHE A 21 6.40 -11.65 15.94
N ASN A 22 6.00 -12.81 16.50
CA ASN A 22 6.93 -13.73 17.17
C ASN A 22 7.47 -14.81 16.21
N PHE A 23 8.12 -14.41 15.13
CA PHE A 23 8.80 -15.33 14.22
C PHE A 23 10.30 -15.02 14.16
N HIS A 24 11.13 -16.07 14.06
CA HIS A 24 12.59 -15.95 14.04
C HIS A 24 13.10 -15.18 12.80
N GLU A 25 12.31 -15.14 11.72
CA GLU A 25 12.50 -14.31 10.52
C GLU A 25 11.12 -13.99 9.90
N PRO A 26 10.40 -12.96 10.36
CA PRO A 26 9.04 -12.74 9.87
C PRO A 26 9.07 -12.26 8.41
N GLN A 27 8.38 -12.98 7.53
CA GLN A 27 8.10 -12.51 6.18
C GLN A 27 6.68 -11.97 6.13
N VAL A 28 6.54 -10.74 5.60
CA VAL A 28 5.23 -10.11 5.43
C VAL A 28 4.89 -10.06 3.96
N ARG A 29 3.67 -10.49 3.61
CA ARG A 29 3.13 -10.40 2.26
C ARG A 29 1.92 -9.48 2.25
N VAL A 30 1.97 -8.45 1.42
CA VAL A 30 0.80 -7.60 1.12
C VAL A 30 0.19 -8.11 -0.17
N VAL A 31 -1.10 -8.42 -0.16
CA VAL A 31 -1.82 -8.95 -1.32
C VAL A 31 -3.03 -8.08 -1.60
N ILE A 32 -3.19 -7.70 -2.86
CA ILE A 32 -4.28 -6.87 -3.34
C ILE A 32 -5.25 -7.74 -4.14
N TYR A 33 -6.54 -7.62 -3.85
CA TYR A 33 -7.61 -8.36 -4.52
C TYR A 33 -8.60 -7.44 -5.21
N LYS A 34 -9.03 -7.85 -6.40
CA LYS A 34 -10.17 -7.28 -7.13
C LYS A 34 -11.07 -8.42 -7.57
N ASP A 35 -12.37 -8.32 -7.33
CA ASP A 35 -13.36 -9.32 -7.72
C ASP A 35 -12.98 -10.73 -7.23
N SER A 36 -12.53 -10.82 -5.97
CA SER A 36 -12.02 -12.03 -5.30
C SER A 36 -10.76 -12.66 -5.93
N GLN A 37 -10.14 -12.01 -6.93
CA GLN A 37 -8.91 -12.48 -7.56
C GLN A 37 -7.72 -11.65 -7.09
N GLN A 38 -6.60 -12.32 -6.82
CA GLN A 38 -5.34 -11.64 -6.53
C GLN A 38 -4.90 -10.88 -7.79
N VAL A 39 -4.83 -9.56 -7.71
CA VAL A 39 -4.34 -8.72 -8.81
C VAL A 39 -2.85 -8.43 -8.68
N THR A 40 -2.34 -8.32 -7.46
CA THR A 40 -0.92 -8.07 -7.22
C THR A 40 -0.49 -8.42 -5.80
N SER A 41 0.83 -8.55 -5.56
CA SER A 41 1.36 -8.76 -4.21
C SER A 41 2.80 -8.31 -4.04
N LEU A 42 3.15 -7.83 -2.85
CA LEU A 42 4.50 -7.47 -2.42
C LEU A 42 4.97 -8.43 -1.32
N LYS A 43 6.29 -8.63 -1.18
CA LYS A 43 6.88 -9.36 -0.04
C LYS A 43 7.97 -8.54 0.62
N PHE A 44 8.01 -8.59 1.94
CA PHE A 44 8.90 -7.82 2.79
C PHE A 44 9.64 -8.71 3.79
N ASN A 45 10.86 -8.31 4.11
CA ASN A 45 11.61 -8.80 5.26
C ASN A 45 11.22 -7.97 6.48
N ALA A 46 10.60 -8.58 7.48
CA ALA A 46 10.25 -7.89 8.73
C ALA A 46 11.20 -8.22 9.88
N THR A 47 12.36 -8.81 9.59
CA THR A 47 13.37 -9.11 10.61
C THR A 47 13.91 -7.81 11.19
N GLY A 48 13.79 -7.65 12.51
CA GLY A 48 14.26 -6.45 13.22
C GLY A 48 13.41 -5.19 12.99
N THR A 49 12.25 -5.32 12.34
CA THR A 49 11.32 -4.21 12.09
C THR A 49 10.30 -4.09 13.23
N ASP A 50 9.67 -2.92 13.35
CA ASP A 50 8.53 -2.69 14.23
C ASP A 50 7.19 -2.81 13.47
N ASN A 51 6.10 -2.38 14.10
CA ASN A 51 4.76 -2.45 13.54
C ASN A 51 4.47 -1.46 12.40
N LEU A 52 5.36 -0.50 12.13
CA LEU A 52 5.18 0.57 11.16
C LEU A 52 6.23 0.54 10.05
N ASN A 53 7.48 0.16 10.36
CA ASN A 53 8.61 0.25 9.43
C ASN A 53 8.88 -1.01 8.60
N TRP A 54 8.15 -2.12 8.84
CA TRP A 54 8.25 -3.34 8.01
C TRP A 54 7.82 -3.10 6.55
N PHE A 55 6.89 -2.16 6.32
CA PHE A 55 6.44 -1.74 5.00
C PHE A 55 7.30 -0.56 4.54
N SER A 56 8.51 -0.85 4.08
CA SER A 56 9.46 0.15 3.59
C SER A 56 10.15 -0.31 2.32
N HIS A 57 10.83 0.63 1.66
CA HIS A 57 11.58 0.34 0.44
C HIS A 57 12.75 -0.61 0.71
N GLU A 58 13.44 -0.42 1.84
CA GLU A 58 14.62 -1.20 2.24
C GLU A 58 14.28 -2.65 2.55
N ASN A 59 13.07 -2.88 3.08
CA ASN A 59 12.58 -4.19 3.47
C ASN A 59 11.96 -4.97 2.29
N LEU A 60 11.86 -4.39 1.10
CA LEU A 60 11.22 -4.99 -0.06
C LEU A 60 12.02 -6.15 -0.67
N ILE A 61 11.52 -7.37 -0.48
CA ILE A 61 12.08 -8.60 -1.08
C ILE A 61 11.58 -8.76 -2.52
N TYR A 62 10.27 -8.58 -2.74
CA TYR A 62 9.62 -8.80 -4.02
C TYR A 62 8.58 -7.72 -4.31
N SER A 63 8.62 -7.22 -5.55
CA SER A 63 7.62 -6.31 -6.11
C SER A 63 7.10 -6.81 -7.45
N PRO A 64 5.80 -6.63 -7.72
CA PRO A 64 5.19 -6.88 -9.02
C PRO A 64 5.60 -5.80 -10.05
N TRP A 65 6.04 -4.64 -9.58
CA TRP A 65 6.50 -3.52 -10.38
C TRP A 65 8.02 -3.52 -10.50
N SER A 66 8.52 -3.58 -11.73
CA SER A 66 9.94 -3.81 -12.04
C SER A 66 10.82 -2.59 -11.81
N ASP A 67 10.25 -1.39 -11.84
CA ASP A 67 10.94 -0.12 -11.63
C ASP A 67 11.09 0.23 -10.15
N LEU A 68 10.14 -0.20 -9.29
CA LEU A 68 10.02 0.25 -7.91
C LEU A 68 11.33 0.17 -7.13
N LYS A 69 12.05 -0.96 -7.20
CA LYS A 69 13.29 -1.18 -6.43
C LYS A 69 14.43 -0.23 -6.81
N MET A 70 14.42 0.30 -8.02
CA MET A 70 15.46 1.19 -8.55
C MET A 70 15.01 2.64 -8.59
N PHE A 71 13.75 2.92 -8.25
CA PHE A 71 13.19 4.25 -8.40
C PHE A 71 13.75 5.19 -7.33
N PRO A 72 14.27 6.37 -7.69
CA PRO A 72 14.81 7.31 -6.72
C PRO A 72 13.67 8.00 -5.94
N SER A 73 13.86 8.15 -4.63
CA SER A 73 12.99 8.98 -3.77
C SER A 73 11.50 8.59 -3.80
N VAL A 74 11.20 7.33 -3.50
CA VAL A 74 9.83 6.82 -3.34
C VAL A 74 9.25 7.26 -1.99
N ASN A 75 8.03 7.80 -2.00
CA ASN A 75 7.24 7.90 -0.78
C ASN A 75 6.73 6.50 -0.44
N PHE A 76 7.38 5.87 0.55
CA PHE A 76 7.11 4.49 0.93
C PHE A 76 6.84 4.42 2.43
N GLY A 77 5.61 4.08 2.82
CA GLY A 77 5.30 3.92 4.23
C GLY A 77 3.94 3.31 4.51
N LEU A 78 3.84 2.59 5.63
CA LEU A 78 2.55 2.09 6.13
C LEU A 78 1.62 3.26 6.45
N LEU A 79 2.17 4.29 7.10
CA LEU A 79 1.58 5.61 7.23
C LEU A 79 2.25 6.51 6.19
N GLY A 80 1.47 7.30 5.48
CA GLY A 80 1.98 8.16 4.41
C GLY A 80 3.08 9.07 4.93
N PRO A 81 4.30 9.03 4.35
CA PRO A 81 5.46 9.74 4.88
C PRO A 81 5.35 11.27 4.71
N ILE A 82 4.53 11.72 3.76
CA ILE A 82 4.29 13.15 3.47
C ILE A 82 2.84 13.54 3.73
N VAL A 83 1.88 12.70 3.32
CA VAL A 83 0.45 12.96 3.48
C VAL A 83 -0.12 12.00 4.52
N SER A 84 -0.53 12.53 5.67
CA SER A 84 -0.85 11.72 6.87
C SER A 84 -2.14 10.89 6.80
N ASP A 85 -3.00 11.14 5.80
CA ASP A 85 -4.27 10.43 5.59
C ASP A 85 -4.17 9.30 4.55
N ARG A 86 -2.95 9.04 4.07
CA ARG A 86 -2.58 7.93 3.19
C ARG A 86 -1.98 6.78 3.99
N PHE A 87 -2.26 5.56 3.53
CA PHE A 87 -1.79 4.32 4.14
C PHE A 87 -1.27 3.38 3.06
N PHE A 88 -0.33 2.49 3.41
CA PHE A 88 0.33 1.60 2.46
C PHE A 88 0.76 2.36 1.19
N GLU A 89 1.39 3.51 1.40
CA GLU A 89 1.75 4.44 0.34
C GLU A 89 3.03 3.96 -0.32
N ILE A 90 2.98 3.87 -1.65
CA ILE A 90 4.09 3.67 -2.56
C ILE A 90 3.81 4.60 -3.75
N THR A 91 4.27 5.85 -3.65
CA THR A 91 4.17 6.85 -4.73
C THR A 91 5.53 7.41 -5.09
N GLY A 92 5.63 8.00 -6.27
CA GLY A 92 6.76 8.87 -6.58
C GLY A 92 6.73 10.15 -5.74
N PRO A 93 7.77 10.99 -5.83
CA PRO A 93 7.80 12.27 -5.16
C PRO A 93 6.67 13.17 -5.67
N TYR A 94 6.03 13.89 -4.74
CA TYR A 94 4.96 14.82 -5.09
C TYR A 94 5.53 16.04 -5.81
N THR A 95 5.06 16.25 -7.04
CA THR A 95 5.41 17.41 -7.86
C THR A 95 4.18 18.18 -8.34
N GLY A 96 2.99 17.67 -8.02
CA GLY A 96 1.68 18.20 -8.40
C GLY A 96 0.76 17.07 -8.83
N CYS A 97 -0.54 17.18 -8.50
CA CYS A 97 -1.49 16.09 -8.72
C CYS A 97 -1.51 15.54 -10.17
N GLU A 98 -1.29 16.39 -11.17
CA GLU A 98 -1.28 16.02 -12.60
C GLU A 98 -0.06 15.19 -13.01
N SER A 99 1.05 15.32 -12.27
CA SER A 99 2.31 14.62 -12.52
C SER A 99 2.59 13.49 -11.54
N ASP A 100 1.78 13.36 -10.48
CA ASP A 100 1.92 12.30 -9.50
C ASP A 100 1.89 10.93 -10.17
N ILE A 101 2.85 10.10 -9.80
CA ILE A 101 2.93 8.69 -10.19
C ILE A 101 2.86 7.82 -8.94
N GLY A 102 2.37 6.59 -9.09
CA GLY A 102 2.38 5.65 -7.98
C GLY A 102 2.18 4.20 -8.37
N TRP A 103 2.43 3.36 -7.38
CA TRP A 103 2.32 1.92 -7.46
C TRP A 103 1.17 1.40 -6.61
N LEU A 104 1.06 1.89 -5.38
CA LEU A 104 0.01 1.54 -4.42
C LEU A 104 -0.26 2.74 -3.52
N VAL A 105 -1.52 3.03 -3.24
CA VAL A 105 -1.90 3.96 -2.17
C VAL A 105 -3.28 3.62 -1.66
N VAL A 106 -3.44 3.59 -0.33
CA VAL A 106 -4.75 3.62 0.30
C VAL A 106 -5.02 5.04 0.76
N THR A 107 -6.05 5.66 0.21
CA THR A 107 -6.40 7.05 0.50
C THR A 107 -7.76 7.13 1.17
N SER A 108 -7.85 7.93 2.23
CA SER A 108 -9.08 8.14 3.00
C SER A 108 -9.68 9.54 2.81
N HIS A 109 -8.99 10.42 2.10
CA HIS A 109 -9.36 11.82 1.93
C HIS A 109 -8.91 12.36 0.56
N PRO A 110 -9.75 13.17 -0.12
CA PRO A 110 -9.44 13.64 -1.48
C PRO A 110 -8.55 14.88 -1.54
N VAL A 111 -7.25 14.67 -1.37
CA VAL A 111 -6.22 15.71 -1.54
C VAL A 111 -6.08 16.13 -3.00
N CYS A 112 -6.00 15.16 -3.91
CA CYS A 112 -5.87 15.36 -5.35
C CYS A 112 -7.14 14.94 -6.12
N PRO A 113 -7.35 15.43 -7.36
CA PRO A 113 -8.49 14.99 -8.17
C PRO A 113 -8.50 13.47 -8.41
N TRP A 114 -7.33 12.86 -8.65
CA TRP A 114 -7.19 11.40 -8.77
C TRP A 114 -7.57 10.60 -7.51
N ASP A 115 -7.64 11.21 -6.32
CA ASP A 115 -8.16 10.55 -5.11
C ASP A 115 -9.68 10.30 -5.22
N ARG A 116 -10.40 11.06 -6.05
CA ARG A 116 -11.88 11.12 -6.09
C ARG A 116 -12.55 10.06 -6.96
N ARG A 117 -11.81 9.06 -7.39
CA ARG A 117 -12.28 8.06 -8.37
C ARG A 117 -13.21 6.99 -7.81
N SER A 118 -13.19 6.81 -6.51
CA SER A 118 -13.96 5.80 -5.79
C SER A 118 -14.40 6.38 -4.47
N PRO A 119 -15.49 5.87 -3.87
CA PRO A 119 -15.77 6.12 -2.46
C PRO A 119 -14.53 5.84 -1.61
N TRP A 120 -14.33 6.65 -0.58
CA TRP A 120 -13.23 6.53 0.35
C TRP A 120 -13.61 5.64 1.56
N PRO A 121 -12.64 4.92 2.16
CA PRO A 121 -11.27 4.78 1.70
C PRO A 121 -11.17 3.97 0.39
N SER A 122 -10.18 4.26 -0.45
CA SER A 122 -9.95 3.55 -1.71
C SER A 122 -8.54 2.98 -1.78
N ILE A 123 -8.42 1.76 -2.31
CA ILE A 123 -7.14 1.08 -2.55
C ILE A 123 -6.80 1.24 -4.03
N GLN A 124 -5.87 2.11 -4.34
CA GLN A 124 -5.48 2.41 -5.71
C GLN A 124 -4.15 1.75 -6.03
N TYR A 125 -4.05 1.09 -7.18
CA TYR A 125 -2.82 0.40 -7.58
C TYR A 125 -2.54 0.55 -9.07
N SER A 126 -1.27 0.54 -9.45
CA SER A 126 -0.88 0.51 -10.87
C SER A 126 -1.20 -0.87 -11.47
N LYS A 127 -2.00 -0.89 -12.54
CA LYS A 127 -2.25 -2.10 -13.36
C LYS A 127 -1.08 -2.40 -14.30
N GLN A 128 -0.15 -1.46 -14.43
CA GLN A 128 1.05 -1.61 -15.24
C GLN A 128 2.12 -2.39 -14.46
N ARG A 129 3.17 -2.84 -15.16
CA ARG A 129 4.37 -3.43 -14.53
C ARG A 129 5.32 -2.39 -13.93
N VAL A 130 4.94 -1.11 -13.96
CA VAL A 130 5.70 0.06 -13.50
C VAL A 130 4.75 1.04 -12.80
N ALA A 131 5.27 2.15 -12.29
CA ALA A 131 4.43 3.24 -11.77
C ALA A 131 3.42 3.71 -12.84
N SER A 132 2.21 4.05 -12.42
CA SER A 132 1.22 4.71 -13.28
C SER A 132 1.12 6.17 -12.91
N ARG A 133 0.88 7.04 -13.90
CA ARG A 133 0.35 8.39 -13.62
C ARG A 133 -0.97 8.23 -12.88
N MET A 134 -1.07 8.86 -11.71
CA MET A 134 -2.23 8.73 -10.86
C MET A 134 -3.46 9.28 -11.56
N GLU A 135 -3.36 10.36 -12.34
CA GLU A 135 -4.50 10.86 -13.15
C GLU A 135 -4.88 9.97 -14.36
N ASN A 136 -4.11 8.93 -14.70
CA ASN A 136 -4.50 8.01 -15.79
C ASN A 136 -5.39 6.88 -15.27
N TYR A 137 -6.69 7.06 -15.41
CA TYR A 137 -7.70 6.15 -14.83
C TYR A 137 -7.74 4.81 -15.58
N GLY A 138 -7.25 4.77 -16.83
CA GLY A 138 -7.07 3.55 -17.59
C GLY A 138 -5.94 2.67 -17.05
N ASN A 139 -4.95 3.25 -16.37
CA ASN A 139 -3.77 2.55 -15.87
C ASN A 139 -3.81 2.27 -14.36
N VAL A 140 -4.65 2.98 -13.61
CA VAL A 140 -4.86 2.75 -12.17
C VAL A 140 -6.10 1.89 -11.94
N GLY A 141 -5.98 0.86 -11.11
CA GLY A 141 -7.09 0.04 -10.64
C GLY A 141 -7.55 0.45 -9.25
N ILE A 142 -8.82 0.17 -8.95
CA ILE A 142 -9.39 0.29 -7.60
C ILE A 142 -9.67 -1.13 -7.09
N ALA A 143 -8.96 -1.54 -6.05
CA ALA A 143 -9.07 -2.85 -5.43
C ALA A 143 -10.13 -2.87 -4.32
N ASP A 144 -10.63 -4.06 -4.00
CA ASP A 144 -11.66 -4.25 -2.97
C ASP A 144 -11.03 -4.61 -1.62
N VAL A 145 -9.88 -5.30 -1.63
CA VAL A 145 -9.21 -5.79 -0.42
C VAL A 145 -7.70 -5.63 -0.52
N LEU A 146 -7.09 -5.13 0.55
CA LEU A 146 -5.66 -5.24 0.85
C LEU A 146 -5.53 -6.14 2.08
N ALA A 147 -4.85 -7.26 1.92
CA ALA A 147 -4.62 -8.23 2.99
C ALA A 147 -3.13 -8.31 3.32
N VAL A 148 -2.83 -8.38 4.62
CA VAL A 148 -1.46 -8.55 5.15
C VAL A 148 -1.35 -9.94 5.76
N PHE A 149 -0.40 -10.73 5.28
CA PHE A 149 -0.09 -12.07 5.79
C PHE A 149 1.30 -12.05 6.42
N VAL A 150 1.41 -12.58 7.64
CA VAL A 150 2.68 -12.76 8.35
C VAL A 150 2.99 -14.25 8.44
N ARG A 151 4.24 -14.62 8.22
CA ARG A 151 4.75 -15.99 8.32
C ARG A 151 6.07 -16.01 9.07
#